data_AF-A0A2D6F0N9-F1
#
_entry.id   AF-A0A2D6F0N9-F1
#
_cell.length_a   1.000
_cell.length_b   1.000
_cell.length_c   1.000
_cell.angle_alpha   90.00
_cell.angle_beta   90.00
_cell.angle_gamma   90.00
#
_symmetry.space_group_name_H-M   'P 1'
#
loop_
_entity.id
_entity.type
_entity.pdbx_description
1 polymer ?
#
loop_
_entity_poly.entity_id
_entity_poly.type
_entity_poly.pdbx_seq_one_letter_code
_entity_poly.pdbx_strand_id
1 'polypeptide(L)'
;MKFMGRFTSIDQKPVLRAYIHQAGFVECYSGSFNHAWDHLMNVLNAPPEGLGSMDLAFACVWGQVSTGDRIVDLLGYSDVDPWPGNPGFSGWVMINGVYSPQDEITCEDTIIALGKEAEYRRRTKNLTQYQTYPPSIPSIRDIE
;
A
#
# COMPACT_ATOMS: atom_id res chain seq x y z
N MET A 1 -3.39 10.67 9.55
CA MET A 1 -3.81 9.98 8.32
C MET A 1 -4.36 10.98 7.33
N LYS A 2 -3.47 11.49 6.48
CA LYS A 2 -3.78 12.38 5.37
C LYS A 2 -3.79 11.58 4.06
N PHE A 3 -4.67 10.61 3.95
CA PHE A 3 -4.86 9.85 2.72
C PHE A 3 -5.99 10.47 1.91
N MET A 4 -5.77 10.62 0.61
CA MET A 4 -6.70 11.28 -0.31
C MET A 4 -7.48 10.28 -1.14
N GLY A 5 -6.89 9.10 -1.37
CA GLY A 5 -7.40 8.08 -2.27
C GLY A 5 -7.08 6.68 -1.80
N ARG A 6 -7.95 5.74 -2.15
CA ARG A 6 -7.68 4.30 -2.07
C ARG A 6 -7.99 3.65 -3.40
N PHE A 7 -7.08 2.78 -3.83
CA PHE A 7 -7.29 1.85 -4.93
C PHE A 7 -7.28 0.42 -4.40
N THR A 8 -8.13 -0.45 -4.95
CA THR A 8 -8.14 -1.88 -4.60
C THR A 8 -8.16 -2.73 -5.87
N SER A 9 -7.18 -3.62 -6.03
CA SER A 9 -7.15 -4.65 -7.06
C SER A 9 -7.38 -6.01 -6.42
N ILE A 10 -8.56 -6.58 -6.67
CA ILE A 10 -8.95 -7.91 -6.17
C ILE A 10 -8.68 -9.04 -7.18
N ASP A 11 -8.46 -8.70 -8.45
CA ASP A 11 -8.29 -9.66 -9.55
C ASP A 11 -6.82 -10.06 -9.78
N GLN A 12 -5.90 -9.56 -8.96
CA GLN A 12 -4.47 -9.85 -9.02
C GLN A 12 -4.00 -10.58 -7.75
N LYS A 13 -2.96 -11.40 -7.88
CA LYS A 13 -2.24 -11.96 -6.73
C LYS A 13 -0.86 -11.26 -6.60
N PRO A 14 -0.53 -10.67 -5.44
CA PRO A 14 -1.38 -10.52 -4.24
C PRO A 14 -2.57 -9.58 -4.48
N VAL A 15 -3.66 -9.76 -3.73
CA VAL A 15 -4.71 -8.74 -3.69
C VAL A 15 -4.10 -7.49 -3.09
N LEU A 16 -4.19 -6.39 -3.83
CA LEU A 16 -3.51 -5.14 -3.50
C LEU A 16 -4.52 -4.10 -3.04
N ARG A 17 -4.20 -3.44 -1.93
CA ARG A 17 -4.85 -2.20 -1.54
C ARG A 17 -3.83 -1.08 -1.43
N ALA A 18 -3.99 -0.05 -2.25
CA ALA A 18 -3.08 1.08 -2.30
C ALA A 18 -3.74 2.33 -1.74
N TYR A 19 -2.97 3.10 -0.98
CA TYR A 19 -3.36 4.35 -0.35
C TYR A 19 -2.53 5.49 -0.91
N ILE A 20 -3.17 6.57 -1.35
CA ILE A 20 -2.48 7.75 -1.88
C ILE A 20 -2.46 8.81 -0.79
N HIS A 21 -1.26 9.13 -0.32
CA HIS A 21 -1.04 10.08 0.76
C HIS A 21 -0.91 11.52 0.22
N GLN A 22 -1.32 12.50 1.03
CA GLN A 22 -1.27 13.91 0.65
C GLN A 22 0.15 14.47 0.59
N ALA A 23 1.08 13.94 1.38
CA ALA A 23 2.46 14.42 1.42
C ALA A 23 3.16 14.22 0.07
N GLY A 24 3.70 15.31 -0.48
CA GLY A 24 4.39 15.32 -1.77
C GLY A 24 3.49 15.04 -2.97
N PHE A 25 2.16 14.97 -2.80
CA PHE A 25 1.25 14.66 -3.91
C PHE A 25 1.28 15.73 -5.01
N VAL A 26 1.33 17.01 -4.62
CA VAL A 26 1.40 18.12 -5.59
C VAL A 26 2.80 18.21 -6.19
N GLU A 27 3.83 18.11 -5.36
CA GLU A 27 5.23 18.34 -5.74
C GLU A 27 5.81 17.19 -6.57
N CYS A 28 5.55 15.95 -6.18
CA CYS A 28 6.14 14.75 -6.79
C CYS A 28 5.25 14.09 -7.85
N TYR A 29 3.93 14.34 -7.80
CA TYR A 29 2.95 13.74 -8.73
C TYR A 29 2.09 14.78 -9.46
N SER A 30 2.45 16.07 -9.38
CA SER A 30 1.71 17.17 -10.03
C SER A 30 0.24 17.27 -9.59
N GLY A 31 -0.10 16.74 -8.42
CA GLY A 31 -1.47 16.70 -7.91
C GLY A 31 -2.39 15.74 -8.69
N SER A 32 -1.82 14.80 -9.44
CA SER A 32 -2.54 13.87 -10.32
C SER A 32 -2.60 12.47 -9.74
N PHE A 33 -3.81 11.96 -9.52
CA PHE A 33 -4.02 10.57 -9.13
C PHE A 33 -3.51 9.60 -10.20
N ASN A 34 -3.63 9.95 -11.48
CA ASN A 34 -3.11 9.14 -12.58
C ASN A 34 -1.59 9.01 -12.50
N HIS A 35 -0.86 10.09 -12.19
CA HIS A 35 0.61 10.00 -12.07
C HIS A 35 1.04 9.16 -10.86
N ALA A 36 0.32 9.24 -9.75
CA ALA A 36 0.55 8.39 -8.58
C ALA A 36 0.24 6.91 -8.89
N TRP A 37 -0.84 6.68 -9.63
CA TRP A 37 -1.25 5.36 -10.11
C TRP A 37 -0.25 4.75 -11.09
N ASP A 38 0.17 5.51 -12.10
CA ASP A 38 1.17 5.08 -13.09
C ASP A 38 2.49 4.72 -12.41
N HIS A 39 2.90 5.51 -11.40
CA HIS A 39 4.09 5.23 -10.60
C HIS A 39 3.97 3.90 -9.83
N LEU A 40 2.84 3.68 -9.16
CA LEU A 40 2.56 2.42 -8.48
C LEU A 40 2.54 1.24 -9.48
N MET A 41 1.92 1.39 -10.64
CA MET A 41 1.88 0.35 -11.66
C MET A 41 3.28 0.05 -12.21
N ASN A 42 4.14 1.06 -12.39
CA ASN A 42 5.54 0.84 -12.77
C ASN A 42 6.28 0.00 -11.71
N VAL A 43 6.06 0.28 -10.42
CA VAL A 43 6.60 -0.53 -9.32
C VAL A 43 6.07 -1.96 -9.37
N LEU A 44 4.77 -2.16 -9.61
CA LEU A 44 4.16 -3.50 -9.64
C LEU A 44 4.52 -4.31 -10.89
N ASN A 45 4.87 -3.65 -11.99
CA ASN A 45 5.36 -4.30 -13.22
C ASN A 45 6.81 -4.79 -13.08
N ALA A 46 7.58 -4.24 -12.14
CA ALA A 46 8.92 -4.68 -11.78
C ALA A 46 9.02 -4.82 -10.25
N PRO A 47 8.23 -5.73 -9.64
CA PRO A 47 8.05 -5.77 -8.20
C PRO A 47 9.33 -6.25 -7.51
N PRO A 48 9.55 -5.86 -6.24
CA PRO A 48 10.64 -6.42 -5.45
C PRO A 48 10.46 -7.94 -5.29
N GLU A 49 11.59 -8.64 -5.14
CA GLU A 49 11.59 -10.09 -4.95
C GLU A 49 10.72 -10.49 -3.75
N GLY A 50 9.91 -11.53 -3.93
CA GLY A 50 8.99 -12.06 -2.91
C GLY A 50 7.60 -11.42 -2.87
N LEU A 51 7.37 -10.25 -3.48
CA LEU A 51 6.03 -9.63 -3.46
C LEU A 51 4.98 -10.53 -4.15
N GLY A 52 5.32 -11.13 -5.29
CA GLY A 52 4.41 -11.99 -6.05
C GLY A 52 4.00 -13.28 -5.34
N SER A 53 4.74 -13.71 -4.30
CA SER A 53 4.38 -14.86 -3.47
C SER A 53 3.45 -14.52 -2.30
N MET A 54 3.16 -13.24 -2.05
CA MET A 54 2.29 -12.80 -0.96
C MET A 54 0.82 -13.11 -1.27
N ASP A 55 0.01 -13.25 -0.22
CA ASP A 55 -1.43 -13.46 -0.35
C ASP A 55 -2.20 -12.14 -0.38
N LEU A 56 -1.70 -11.15 0.38
CA LEU A 56 -2.22 -9.78 0.44
C LEU A 56 -1.05 -8.79 0.35
N ALA A 57 -1.29 -7.66 -0.29
CA ALA A 57 -0.36 -6.54 -0.32
C ALA A 57 -1.06 -5.22 -0.02
N PHE A 58 -0.33 -4.32 0.63
CA PHE A 58 -0.70 -2.95 0.88
C PHE A 58 0.36 -2.04 0.28
N ALA A 59 -0.06 -0.96 -0.34
CA ALA A 59 0.83 0.07 -0.83
C ALA A 59 0.46 1.42 -0.19
N CYS A 60 1.46 2.22 0.16
CA CYS A 60 1.28 3.65 0.42
C CYS A 60 2.11 4.43 -0.59
N VAL A 61 1.44 5.25 -1.40
CA VAL A 61 2.06 6.11 -2.41
C VAL A 61 2.15 7.52 -1.86
N TRP A 62 3.36 8.07 -1.80
CA TRP A 62 3.61 9.40 -1.26
C TRP A 62 4.87 10.01 -1.89
N GLY A 63 5.16 11.27 -1.59
CA GLY A 63 6.32 11.99 -2.14
C GLY A 63 7.19 12.63 -1.07
N GLN A 64 8.51 12.54 -1.23
CA GLN A 64 9.48 13.21 -0.38
C GLN A 64 9.88 14.55 -0.98
N VAL A 65 9.23 15.61 -0.50
CA VAL A 65 9.36 16.98 -1.04
C VAL A 65 10.81 17.48 -1.06
N SER A 66 11.64 17.12 -0.07
CA SER A 66 13.02 17.60 0.02
C SER A 66 13.92 17.12 -1.13
N THR A 67 13.64 15.94 -1.68
CA THR A 67 14.42 15.33 -2.75
C THR A 67 13.65 15.28 -4.07
N GLY A 68 12.32 15.49 -4.03
CA GLY A 68 11.43 15.33 -5.18
C GLY A 68 11.07 13.87 -5.46
N ASP A 69 11.44 12.94 -4.57
CA ASP A 69 11.29 11.52 -4.83
C ASP A 69 9.84 11.03 -4.72
N ARG A 70 9.49 10.10 -5.60
CA ARG A 70 8.21 9.37 -5.60
C ARG A 70 8.38 8.04 -4.89
N ILE A 71 7.69 7.86 -3.77
CA ILE A 71 7.86 6.71 -2.88
C ILE A 71 6.62 5.81 -2.92
N VAL A 72 6.87 4.50 -2.93
CA VAL A 72 5.86 3.48 -2.62
C VAL A 72 6.37 2.62 -1.47
N ASP A 73 5.72 2.72 -0.31
CA ASP A 73 5.87 1.72 0.75
C ASP A 73 5.01 0.51 0.38
N LEU A 74 5.62 -0.65 0.15
CA LEU A 74 4.94 -1.91 -0.11
C LEU A 74 5.02 -2.82 1.10
N LEU A 75 3.92 -3.46 1.43
CA LEU A 75 3.79 -4.30 2.60
C LEU A 75 3.01 -5.56 2.23
N GLY A 76 3.60 -6.73 2.42
CA GLY A 76 3.05 -8.01 2.03
C GLY A 76 2.74 -8.89 3.24
N TYR A 77 1.64 -9.63 3.18
CA TYR A 77 1.34 -10.72 4.10
C TYR A 77 1.43 -12.07 3.40
N SER A 78 2.10 -13.01 4.05
CA SER A 78 2.11 -14.43 3.70
C SER A 78 1.38 -15.25 4.75
N ASP A 79 0.96 -16.47 4.39
CA ASP A 79 0.43 -17.45 5.34
C ASP A 79 -0.82 -16.94 6.07
N VAL A 80 -1.75 -16.33 5.30
CA VAL A 80 -3.02 -15.80 5.83
C VAL A 80 -4.03 -16.90 6.19
N ASP A 81 -3.74 -18.16 5.86
CA ASP A 81 -4.52 -19.35 6.20
C ASP A 81 -3.79 -20.18 7.28
N PRO A 82 -4.41 -20.49 8.44
CA PRO A 82 -5.81 -20.25 8.81
C PRO A 82 -6.13 -18.79 9.11
N TRP A 83 -7.32 -18.34 8.67
CA TRP A 83 -7.83 -17.00 8.96
C TRP A 83 -8.47 -16.89 10.37
N PRO A 84 -8.29 -15.78 11.13
CA PRO A 84 -7.43 -14.64 10.81
C PRO A 84 -5.94 -14.90 11.06
N GLY A 85 -5.58 -15.91 11.86
CA GLY A 85 -4.19 -16.31 12.08
C GLY A 85 -3.24 -15.18 12.54
N ASN A 86 -1.94 -15.44 12.43
CA ASN A 86 -0.88 -14.46 12.62
C ASN A 86 0.10 -14.52 11.44
N PRO A 87 -0.29 -13.97 10.27
CA PRO A 87 0.47 -14.08 9.04
C PRO A 87 1.87 -13.50 9.17
N GLY A 88 2.78 -14.03 8.35
CA GLY A 88 4.08 -13.42 8.12
C GLY A 88 3.92 -12.04 7.46
N PHE A 89 4.92 -11.18 7.65
CA PHE A 89 4.90 -9.83 7.09
C PHE A 89 6.27 -9.51 6.48
N SER A 90 6.26 -8.83 5.33
CA SER A 90 7.43 -8.30 4.66
C SER A 90 7.15 -6.89 4.18
N GLY A 91 8.18 -6.04 4.18
CA GLY A 91 8.09 -4.65 3.76
C GLY A 91 9.18 -4.31 2.76
N TRP A 92 8.84 -3.47 1.79
CA TRP A 92 9.76 -2.93 0.79
C TRP A 92 9.45 -1.45 0.60
N VAL A 93 10.48 -0.67 0.33
CA VAL A 93 10.31 0.72 -0.07
C VAL A 93 10.89 0.90 -1.46
N MET A 94 10.13 1.57 -2.31
CA MET A 94 10.46 1.80 -3.71
C MET A 94 10.59 3.30 -3.93
N ILE A 95 11.79 3.77 -4.24
CA ILE A 95 12.06 5.18 -4.56
C ILE A 95 12.21 5.32 -6.06
N ASN A 96 11.36 6.15 -6.67
CA ASN A 96 11.34 6.40 -8.11
C ASN A 96 11.26 5.11 -8.96
N GLY A 97 10.63 4.06 -8.41
CA GLY A 97 10.45 2.77 -9.09
C GLY A 97 11.57 1.76 -8.81
N VAL A 98 12.59 2.14 -8.03
CA VAL A 98 13.73 1.29 -7.71
C VAL A 98 13.60 0.81 -6.26
N TYR A 99 13.76 -0.50 -6.05
CA TYR A 99 13.82 -1.06 -4.70
C TYR A 99 15.06 -0.54 -3.98
N SER A 100 14.86 -0.02 -2.78
CA SER A 100 15.95 0.48 -1.96
C SER A 100 16.04 -0.34 -0.67
N PRO A 101 17.11 -1.12 -0.48
CA PRO A 101 17.25 -2.04 0.64
C PRO A 101 17.88 -1.43 1.91
N GLN A 102 18.34 -0.17 1.90
CA GLN A 102 19.07 0.45 3.02
C GLN A 102 18.49 1.84 3.37
N ASP A 103 18.24 2.09 4.66
CA ASP A 103 17.88 3.39 5.28
C ASP A 103 16.52 4.03 4.92
N GLU A 104 15.52 3.22 4.56
CA GLU A 104 14.32 3.78 3.94
C GLU A 104 13.24 4.26 4.91
N ILE A 105 12.85 5.51 4.67
CA ILE A 105 11.83 6.27 5.36
C ILE A 105 10.47 5.71 4.95
N THR A 106 9.77 5.02 5.84
CA THR A 106 8.32 4.86 5.74
C THR A 106 7.65 6.02 6.47
N CYS A 107 6.63 6.63 5.88
CA CYS A 107 5.91 7.69 6.58
C CYS A 107 5.09 7.11 7.76
N GLU A 108 5.00 7.86 8.87
CA GLU A 108 4.26 7.41 10.07
C GLU A 108 2.80 7.04 9.74
N ASP A 109 2.16 7.77 8.83
CA ASP A 109 0.80 7.51 8.40
C ASP A 109 0.65 6.14 7.69
N THR A 110 1.69 5.63 7.01
CA THR A 110 1.71 4.25 6.48
C THR A 110 1.62 3.24 7.61
N ILE A 111 2.37 3.42 8.70
CA ILE A 111 2.36 2.52 9.86
C ILE A 111 1.00 2.54 10.55
N ILE A 112 0.38 3.72 10.68
CA ILE A 112 -0.96 3.86 11.26
C ILE A 112 -2.01 3.16 10.37
N ALA A 113 -1.93 3.34 9.04
CA ALA A 113 -2.82 2.66 8.10
C ALA A 113 -2.69 1.13 8.20
N LEU A 114 -1.44 0.63 8.25
CA LEU A 114 -1.16 -0.79 8.44
C LEU A 114 -1.76 -1.32 9.75
N GLY A 115 -1.63 -0.58 10.85
CA GLY A 115 -2.24 -0.94 12.12
C GLY A 115 -3.75 -1.10 12.03
N LYS A 116 -4.43 -0.16 11.34
CA LYS A 116 -5.88 -0.23 11.11
C LYS A 116 -6.29 -1.41 10.24
N GLU A 117 -5.51 -1.70 9.21
CA GLU A 117 -5.72 -2.89 8.37
C GLU A 117 -5.59 -4.17 9.18
N ALA A 118 -4.55 -4.28 10.00
CA ALA A 118 -4.34 -5.42 10.87
C ALA A 118 -5.47 -5.59 11.90
N GLU A 119 -5.95 -4.49 12.50
CA GLU A 119 -7.10 -4.51 13.41
C GLU A 119 -8.38 -4.97 12.70
N TYR A 120 -8.65 -4.45 11.51
CA TYR A 120 -9.83 -4.80 10.74
C TYR A 120 -9.81 -6.27 10.30
N ARG A 121 -8.66 -6.74 9.80
CA ARG A 121 -8.39 -8.14 9.44
C ARG A 121 -8.76 -9.10 10.57
N ARG A 122 -8.33 -8.79 11.80
CA ARG A 122 -8.60 -9.60 13.00
C ARG A 122 -10.08 -9.67 13.37
N ARG A 123 -10.91 -8.74 12.87
CA ARG A 123 -12.36 -8.67 13.16
C ARG A 123 -13.23 -9.23 12.03
N THR A 124 -12.67 -9.41 10.83
CA THR A 124 -13.39 -10.00 9.69
C THR A 124 -13.41 -11.52 9.75
N LYS A 125 -14.49 -12.13 9.26
CA LYS A 125 -14.75 -13.57 9.37
C LYS A 125 -13.83 -14.43 8.49
N ASN A 126 -13.49 -13.92 7.31
CA ASN A 126 -12.66 -14.60 6.32
C ASN A 126 -11.99 -13.60 5.38
N LEU A 127 -11.05 -14.09 4.58
CA LEU A 127 -10.30 -13.32 3.60
C LEU A 127 -11.21 -12.62 2.58
N THR A 128 -12.23 -13.30 2.06
CA THR A 128 -13.19 -12.74 1.10
C THR A 128 -13.87 -11.49 1.67
N GLN A 129 -14.39 -11.56 2.90
CA GLN A 129 -15.02 -10.42 3.54
C GLN A 129 -14.06 -9.24 3.68
N TYR A 130 -12.81 -9.51 4.07
CA TYR A 130 -11.78 -8.48 4.23
C TYR A 130 -11.41 -7.79 2.91
N GLN A 131 -11.38 -8.55 1.81
CA GLN A 131 -11.07 -8.03 0.48
C GLN A 131 -12.22 -7.20 -0.08
N THR A 132 -13.46 -7.69 0.05
CA THR A 132 -14.67 -7.02 -0.45
C THR A 132 -14.99 -5.74 0.33
N TYR A 133 -14.77 -5.73 1.65
CA TYR A 133 -15.13 -4.62 2.52
C TYR A 133 -13.86 -4.06 3.16
N PRO A 134 -13.17 -3.09 2.54
CA PRO A 134 -11.97 -2.50 3.12
C PRO A 134 -12.30 -1.68 4.39
N PRO A 135 -11.36 -1.47 5.33
CA PRO A 135 -11.64 -0.69 6.53
C PRO A 135 -12.04 0.74 6.18
N SER A 136 -12.95 1.31 6.96
CA SER A 136 -13.25 2.73 6.88
C SER A 136 -12.07 3.52 7.46
N ILE A 137 -11.38 4.27 6.62
CA ILE A 137 -10.37 5.23 7.03
C ILE A 137 -10.96 6.63 6.80
N PRO A 138 -11.13 7.45 7.86
CA PRO A 138 -11.66 8.80 7.71
C PRO A 138 -10.85 9.60 6.66
N SER A 139 -11.53 10.43 5.88
CA SER A 139 -10.98 11.30 4.81
C SER A 139 -10.53 10.64 3.50
N ILE A 140 -10.59 9.31 3.38
CA ILE A 140 -10.26 8.61 2.14
C ILE A 140 -11.45 8.56 1.19
N ARG A 141 -11.19 8.86 -0.10
CA ARG A 141 -12.11 8.58 -1.20
C ARG A 141 -11.70 7.28 -1.89
N ASP A 142 -12.69 6.45 -2.22
CA ASP A 142 -12.46 5.33 -3.13
C ASP A 142 -12.25 5.86 -4.54
N ILE A 143 -11.19 5.36 -5.20
CA ILE A 143 -10.84 5.67 -6.58
C ILE A 143 -11.13 4.39 -7.37
N GLU A 144 -12.03 4.51 -8.34
CA GLU A 144 -12.39 3.45 -9.30
C GLU A 144 -11.32 3.29 -10.38
#